data_AF-A0A0Q5WPI2-F1
#
_entry.id   AF-A0A0Q5WPI2-F1
#
_cell.length_a   1.000
_cell.length_b   1.000
_cell.length_c   1.000
_cell.angle_alpha   90.00
_cell.angle_beta   90.00
_cell.angle_gamma   90.00
#
_symmetry.space_group_name_H-M   'P 1'
#
loop_
_entity.id
_entity.type
_entity.pdbx_description
1 polymer ?
#
loop_
_entity_poly.entity_id
_entity_poly.type
_entity_poly.pdbx_seq_one_letter_code
_entity_poly.pdbx_strand_id
1 'polypeptide(L)'
;MAAAFVSFGATARSEPLARLNVLCGVDEAWCAAMKQAVLTHLKIDATVTRKSTGEILDRVRQERADPQTDVWWGGTGDTHLQAAAEGLLQPYQPPSTLTMLPWADNFFDLSGGHSAGIYAGALGFAYNADLLKQKGLQAPACWKDLLDGTYVGAIELADPTTSGTAYTALATLVQLFGEDEAFKYLGRLRTNIRAFPQSGSAPVKDAAHGETLIGISFIHDAVTLRQAGYPLEIVAPCEGTGYEIGAVSIVKGAKNLEAARAFVGFALSAEGQATGAAAGQNQVPSNAGASLPPGAPDISMIRMVDYDFATFGSPTERSRLLKRFDSEIRGIP
;
A
#
# COMPACT_ATOMS: atom_id res chain seq x y z
N MET A 1 8.47 -70.43 27.30
CA MET A 1 9.02 -69.05 27.26
C MET A 1 8.71 -68.47 25.89
N ALA A 2 7.69 -67.62 25.78
CA ALA A 2 7.44 -66.78 24.61
C ALA A 2 6.54 -65.63 25.08
N ALA A 3 7.13 -64.47 25.37
CA ALA A 3 6.40 -63.26 25.71
C ALA A 3 6.07 -62.53 24.40
N ALA A 4 4.78 -62.38 24.11
CA ALA A 4 4.30 -61.59 22.99
C ALA A 4 4.34 -60.10 23.37
N PHE A 5 5.21 -59.35 22.71
CA PHE A 5 5.21 -57.89 22.77
C PHE A 5 4.15 -57.35 21.80
N VAL A 6 3.10 -56.74 22.34
CA VAL A 6 2.16 -55.93 21.58
C VAL A 6 2.72 -54.52 21.51
N SER A 7 3.17 -54.10 20.34
CA SER A 7 3.58 -52.72 20.07
C SER A 7 2.34 -51.87 19.81
N PHE A 8 2.04 -50.95 20.73
CA PHE A 8 1.10 -49.86 20.46
C PHE A 8 1.82 -48.78 19.66
N GLY A 9 1.59 -48.76 18.35
CA GLY A 9 1.97 -47.62 17.51
C GLY A 9 1.10 -46.42 17.85
N ALA A 10 1.65 -45.45 18.60
CA ALA A 10 1.05 -44.14 18.76
C ALA A 10 1.07 -43.43 17.40
N THR A 11 -0.07 -43.35 16.74
CA THR A 11 -0.24 -42.44 15.60
C THR A 11 -0.28 -41.03 16.17
N ALA A 12 0.80 -40.27 16.00
CA ALA A 12 0.82 -38.86 16.32
C ALA A 12 -0.19 -38.15 15.40
N ARG A 13 -1.39 -37.84 15.91
CA ARG A 13 -2.30 -36.90 15.26
C ARG A 13 -1.67 -35.52 15.37
N SER A 14 -1.22 -34.97 14.25
CA SER A 14 -0.86 -33.55 14.19
C SER A 14 -2.08 -32.70 14.55
N GLU A 15 -1.97 -31.82 15.55
CA GLU A 15 -3.03 -30.86 15.84
C GLU A 15 -3.27 -29.95 14.62
N PRO A 16 -4.53 -29.57 14.33
CA PRO A 16 -4.83 -28.67 13.23
C PRO A 16 -4.20 -27.30 13.48
N LEU A 17 -3.62 -26.71 12.45
CA LEU A 17 -3.00 -25.39 12.52
C LEU A 17 -4.03 -24.31 12.90
N ALA A 18 -3.58 -23.29 13.63
CA ALA A 18 -4.39 -22.10 13.86
C ALA A 18 -4.72 -21.42 12.51
N ARG A 19 -5.93 -20.89 12.38
CA ARG A 19 -6.40 -20.22 11.16
C ARG A 19 -6.27 -18.70 11.30
N LEU A 20 -6.12 -18.01 10.16
CA LEU A 20 -6.08 -16.56 10.12
C LEU A 20 -6.66 -16.04 8.79
N ASN A 21 -7.54 -15.05 8.84
CA ASN A 21 -8.07 -14.37 7.65
C ASN A 21 -7.43 -12.99 7.52
N VAL A 22 -6.70 -12.76 6.42
CA VAL A 22 -5.95 -11.54 6.15
C VAL A 22 -6.47 -10.86 4.89
N LEU A 23 -6.85 -9.59 5.00
CA LEU A 23 -6.98 -8.70 3.84
C LEU A 23 -5.63 -8.04 3.58
N CYS A 24 -5.11 -8.22 2.36
CA CYS A 24 -3.77 -7.81 1.96
C CYS A 24 -3.84 -6.62 0.99
N GLY A 25 -3.18 -5.50 1.35
CA GLY A 25 -3.17 -4.25 0.58
C GLY A 25 -1.90 -4.00 -0.24
N VAL A 26 -0.96 -4.96 -0.28
CA VAL A 26 0.27 -4.87 -1.09
C VAL A 26 0.14 -5.59 -2.44
N ASP A 27 1.23 -5.66 -3.20
CA ASP A 27 1.29 -6.45 -4.43
C ASP A 27 1.06 -7.95 -4.17
N GLU A 28 0.45 -8.63 -5.14
CA GLU A 28 0.03 -10.02 -5.05
C GLU A 28 1.21 -10.97 -4.77
N ALA A 29 2.39 -10.69 -5.34
CA ALA A 29 3.58 -11.50 -5.11
C ALA A 29 3.99 -11.45 -3.62
N TRP A 30 3.88 -10.28 -2.99
CA TRP A 30 4.20 -10.12 -1.58
C TRP A 30 3.10 -10.73 -0.68
N CYS A 31 1.83 -10.59 -1.04
CA CYS A 31 0.73 -11.31 -0.36
C CYS A 31 0.97 -12.83 -0.33
N ALA A 32 1.39 -13.41 -1.46
CA ALA A 32 1.72 -14.82 -1.56
C ALA A 32 2.96 -15.21 -0.72
N ALA A 33 4.03 -14.40 -0.79
CA ALA A 33 5.25 -14.63 -0.02
C ALA A 33 4.98 -14.57 1.50
N MET A 34 4.21 -13.59 1.96
CA MET A 34 3.84 -13.46 3.37
C MET A 34 2.99 -14.64 3.85
N LYS A 35 2.02 -15.10 3.03
CA LYS A 35 1.25 -16.32 3.34
C LYS A 35 2.17 -17.52 3.58
N GLN A 36 3.13 -17.74 2.69
CA GLN A 36 4.08 -18.84 2.81
C GLN A 36 4.99 -18.70 4.03
N ALA A 37 5.46 -17.48 4.31
CA ALA A 37 6.29 -17.20 5.47
C ALA A 37 5.54 -17.45 6.78
N VAL A 38 4.29 -16.98 6.89
CA VAL A 38 3.45 -17.21 8.09
C VAL A 38 3.20 -18.69 8.32
N LEU A 39 2.90 -19.47 7.28
CA LEU A 39 2.79 -20.92 7.39
C LEU A 39 4.09 -21.56 7.88
N THR A 40 5.22 -21.10 7.37
CA THR A 40 6.54 -21.69 7.65
C THR A 40 7.05 -21.36 9.05
N HIS A 41 6.99 -20.08 9.44
CA HIS A 41 7.57 -19.54 10.66
C HIS A 41 6.60 -19.61 11.85
N LEU A 42 5.31 -19.33 11.64
CA LEU A 42 4.32 -19.26 12.70
C LEU A 42 3.45 -20.52 12.82
N LYS A 43 3.51 -21.42 11.82
CA LYS A 43 2.62 -22.59 11.73
C LYS A 43 1.13 -22.18 11.77
N ILE A 44 0.80 -21.07 11.11
CA ILE A 44 -0.56 -20.56 10.96
C ILE A 44 -1.02 -20.78 9.51
N ASP A 45 -2.20 -21.36 9.33
CA ASP A 45 -2.86 -21.47 8.02
C ASP A 45 -3.61 -20.16 7.73
N ALA A 46 -2.97 -19.28 6.96
CA ALA A 46 -3.51 -17.98 6.62
C ALA A 46 -4.24 -17.99 5.26
N THR A 47 -5.51 -17.59 5.26
CA THR A 47 -6.23 -17.18 4.05
C THR A 47 -5.93 -15.70 3.79
N VAL A 48 -5.18 -15.42 2.75
CA VAL A 48 -4.79 -14.06 2.35
C VAL A 48 -5.54 -13.66 1.09
N THR A 49 -6.33 -12.58 1.17
CA THR A 49 -7.09 -12.05 0.04
C THR A 49 -6.58 -10.65 -0.31
N ARG A 50 -6.01 -10.48 -1.51
CA ARG A 50 -5.52 -9.19 -1.99
C ARG A 50 -6.67 -8.29 -2.43
N LYS A 51 -6.65 -7.03 -2.00
CA LYS A 51 -7.62 -5.98 -2.38
C LYS A 51 -6.95 -4.61 -2.40
N SER A 52 -7.53 -3.66 -3.14
CA SER A 52 -7.08 -2.27 -3.07
C SER A 52 -7.46 -1.68 -1.71
N THR A 53 -6.66 -0.73 -1.23
CA THR A 53 -6.75 -0.25 0.15
C THR A 53 -8.13 0.31 0.53
N GLY A 54 -8.78 1.07 -0.37
CA GLY A 54 -10.14 1.56 -0.14
C GLY A 54 -11.19 0.44 -0.09
N GLU A 55 -11.04 -0.59 -0.91
CA GLU A 55 -11.91 -1.77 -0.90
C GLU A 55 -11.77 -2.58 0.40
N ILE A 56 -10.56 -2.61 1.00
CA ILE A 56 -10.35 -3.22 2.31
C ILE A 56 -11.12 -2.46 3.39
N LEU A 57 -11.01 -1.13 3.40
CA LEU A 57 -11.75 -0.30 4.35
C LEU A 57 -13.26 -0.54 4.26
N ASP A 58 -13.80 -0.57 3.04
CA ASP A 58 -15.22 -0.81 2.81
C ASP A 58 -15.64 -2.23 3.23
N ARG A 59 -14.79 -3.23 3.00
CA ARG A 59 -15.03 -4.59 3.48
C ARG A 59 -15.06 -4.64 5.01
N VAL A 60 -14.12 -4.01 5.70
CA VAL A 60 -14.07 -3.97 7.16
C VAL A 60 -15.30 -3.23 7.73
N ARG A 61 -15.75 -2.14 7.10
CA ARG A 61 -17.00 -1.44 7.45
C ARG A 61 -18.23 -2.34 7.29
N GLN A 62 -18.31 -3.08 6.18
CA GLN A 62 -19.43 -4.00 5.90
C GLN A 62 -19.49 -5.16 6.91
N GLU A 63 -18.32 -5.67 7.33
CA GLU A 63 -18.21 -6.78 8.27
C GLU A 63 -18.33 -6.36 9.75
N ARG A 64 -18.53 -5.07 10.07
CA ARG A 64 -18.45 -4.53 11.44
C ARG A 64 -19.26 -5.29 12.51
N ALA A 65 -20.40 -5.89 12.12
CA ALA A 65 -21.31 -6.58 13.03
C ALA A 65 -20.91 -8.05 13.25
N ASP A 66 -20.25 -8.67 12.26
CA ASP A 66 -19.73 -10.04 12.33
C ASP A 66 -18.44 -10.13 11.49
N PRO A 67 -17.29 -9.72 12.06
CA PRO A 67 -16.01 -9.71 11.36
C PRO A 67 -15.64 -11.09 10.80
N GLN A 68 -15.31 -11.15 9.51
CA GLN A 68 -14.69 -12.34 8.90
C GLN A 68 -13.19 -12.16 8.72
N THR A 69 -12.73 -10.91 8.71
CA THR A 69 -11.33 -10.52 8.64
C THR A 69 -10.73 -10.45 10.05
N ASP A 70 -9.54 -11.04 10.23
CA ASP A 70 -8.78 -10.92 11.47
C ASP A 70 -7.74 -9.79 11.39
N VAL A 71 -7.01 -9.73 10.27
CA VAL A 71 -5.91 -8.77 10.05
C VAL A 71 -6.09 -8.03 8.73
N TRP A 72 -5.81 -6.74 8.77
CA TRP A 72 -5.54 -5.93 7.59
C TRP A 72 -4.03 -5.69 7.53
N TRP A 73 -3.38 -6.16 6.47
CA TRP A 73 -1.94 -5.99 6.26
C TRP A 73 -1.62 -5.31 4.92
N GLY A 74 -0.97 -4.15 4.99
CA GLY A 74 -0.52 -3.37 3.86
C GLY A 74 -1.55 -2.40 3.27
N GLY A 75 -1.09 -1.61 2.30
CA GLY A 75 -1.85 -0.49 1.75
C GLY A 75 -1.68 0.79 2.58
N THR A 76 -2.12 1.91 2.00
CA THR A 76 -1.88 3.26 2.54
C THR A 76 -2.46 3.48 3.94
N GLY A 77 -1.69 4.12 4.81
CA GLY A 77 -2.01 4.33 6.21
C GLY A 77 -3.24 5.22 6.47
N ASP A 78 -3.60 6.10 5.54
CA ASP A 78 -4.76 7.00 5.68
C ASP A 78 -6.05 6.24 6.03
N THR A 79 -6.27 5.10 5.39
CA THR A 79 -7.48 4.30 5.59
C THR A 79 -7.41 3.43 6.85
N HIS A 80 -6.21 3.08 7.31
CA HIS A 80 -6.03 2.44 8.62
C HIS A 80 -6.37 3.42 9.74
N LEU A 81 -5.96 4.68 9.62
CA LEU A 81 -6.32 5.75 10.57
C LEU A 81 -7.83 6.00 10.58
N GLN A 82 -8.49 5.97 9.42
CA GLN A 82 -9.95 6.05 9.33
C GLN A 82 -10.63 4.88 10.03
N ALA A 83 -10.18 3.65 9.77
CA ALA A 83 -10.73 2.47 10.41
C ALA A 83 -10.57 2.53 11.94
N ALA A 84 -9.45 3.06 12.44
CA ALA A 84 -9.25 3.32 13.86
C ALA A 84 -10.25 4.36 14.39
N ALA A 85 -10.39 5.51 13.73
CA ALA A 85 -11.31 6.58 14.10
C ALA A 85 -12.79 6.14 14.09
N GLU A 86 -13.15 5.20 13.20
CA GLU A 86 -14.48 4.60 13.11
C GLU A 86 -14.71 3.47 14.13
N GLY A 87 -13.70 3.12 14.93
CA GLY A 87 -13.79 2.06 15.94
C GLY A 87 -13.86 0.66 15.34
N LEU A 88 -13.33 0.46 14.13
CA LEU A 88 -13.30 -0.81 13.40
C LEU A 88 -12.06 -1.65 13.70
N LEU A 89 -11.03 -1.05 14.29
CA LEU A 89 -9.79 -1.71 14.67
C LEU A 89 -9.73 -1.88 16.19
N GLN A 90 -8.94 -2.82 16.67
CA GLN A 90 -8.65 -2.97 18.09
C GLN A 90 -7.17 -2.69 18.38
N PRO A 91 -6.87 -2.05 19.52
CA PRO A 91 -5.50 -1.73 19.86
C PRO A 91 -4.71 -3.00 20.16
N TYR A 92 -3.41 -2.96 19.86
CA TYR A 92 -2.49 -4.03 20.18
C TYR A 92 -1.13 -3.45 20.56
N GLN A 93 -0.33 -4.25 21.25
CA GLN A 93 1.05 -3.89 21.57
C GLN A 93 1.98 -4.67 20.63
N PRO A 94 2.75 -4.01 19.76
CA PRO A 94 3.87 -4.65 19.06
C PRO A 94 4.85 -5.28 20.07
N PRO A 95 5.53 -6.39 19.73
CA PRO A 95 6.56 -6.95 20.60
C PRO A 95 7.62 -5.89 20.94
N SER A 96 7.90 -5.69 22.23
CA SER A 96 8.84 -4.67 22.73
C SER A 96 10.30 -4.93 22.33
N THR A 97 10.59 -6.10 21.78
CA THR A 97 11.90 -6.48 21.25
C THR A 97 12.15 -5.94 19.84
N LEU A 98 11.14 -5.37 19.17
CA LEU A 98 11.29 -4.77 17.85
C LEU A 98 11.79 -3.34 17.97
N THR A 99 12.74 -2.99 17.12
CA THR A 99 13.24 -1.63 16.96
C THR A 99 12.70 -1.06 15.66
N MET A 100 11.78 -0.11 15.76
CA MET A 100 11.16 0.56 14.62
C MET A 100 11.89 1.87 14.29
N LEU A 101 11.75 2.34 13.06
CA LEU A 101 12.20 3.67 12.67
C LEU A 101 11.24 4.74 13.25
N PRO A 102 11.73 5.96 13.56
CA PRO A 102 10.92 6.98 14.22
C PRO A 102 9.60 7.34 13.53
N TRP A 103 9.56 7.34 12.20
CA TRP A 103 8.33 7.61 11.45
C TRP A 103 7.28 6.52 11.64
N ALA A 104 7.68 5.28 11.88
CA ALA A 104 6.77 4.17 12.12
C ALA A 104 6.20 4.21 13.55
N ASP A 105 7.02 4.59 14.52
CA ASP A 105 6.58 4.84 15.91
C ASP A 105 5.58 6.01 15.95
N ASN A 106 5.90 7.12 15.28
CA ASN A 106 4.99 8.27 15.17
C ASN A 106 3.63 7.89 14.56
N PHE A 107 3.62 7.03 13.54
CA PHE A 107 2.38 6.55 12.93
C PHE A 107 1.56 5.66 13.88
N PHE A 108 2.23 4.81 14.67
CA PHE A 108 1.58 3.99 15.68
C PHE A 108 0.91 4.85 16.77
N ASP A 109 1.63 5.86 17.26
CA ASP A 109 1.10 6.82 18.24
C ASP A 109 -0.07 7.62 17.67
N LEU A 110 0.04 8.10 16.42
CA LEU A 110 -1.03 8.81 15.73
C LEU A 110 -2.31 7.95 15.61
N SER A 111 -2.16 6.64 15.41
CA SER A 111 -3.29 5.70 15.36
C SER A 111 -3.94 5.43 16.72
N GLY A 112 -3.36 5.91 17.82
CA GLY A 112 -3.77 5.55 19.18
C GLY A 112 -3.53 4.08 19.50
N GLY A 113 -2.49 3.47 18.92
CA GLY A 113 -2.14 2.06 19.11
C GLY A 113 -2.97 1.04 18.33
N HIS A 114 -3.71 1.48 17.30
CA HIS A 114 -4.57 0.61 16.47
C HIS A 114 -3.88 0.10 15.20
N SER A 115 -2.81 0.77 14.75
CA SER A 115 -2.14 0.44 13.50
C SER A 115 -0.66 0.80 13.54
N ALA A 116 0.20 -0.09 13.06
CA ALA A 116 1.66 0.14 13.02
C ALA A 116 2.13 0.23 11.57
N GLY A 117 3.08 1.14 11.30
CA GLY A 117 3.73 1.24 9.99
C GLY A 117 4.62 0.03 9.73
N ILE A 118 4.51 -0.57 8.54
CA ILE A 118 5.33 -1.70 8.08
C ILE A 118 6.34 -1.26 7.00
N TYR A 119 6.02 -0.25 6.19
CA TYR A 119 6.90 0.31 5.18
C TYR A 119 6.53 1.75 4.82
N ALA A 120 7.41 2.46 4.11
CA ALA A 120 7.13 3.75 3.49
C ALA A 120 7.36 3.72 1.98
N GLY A 121 6.56 4.49 1.23
CA GLY A 121 6.63 4.56 -0.23
C GLY A 121 6.44 5.98 -0.76
N ALA A 122 7.44 6.52 -1.46
CA ALA A 122 7.31 7.83 -2.09
C ALA A 122 6.37 7.78 -3.30
N LEU A 123 5.48 8.78 -3.41
CA LEU A 123 4.61 8.96 -4.58
C LEU A 123 5.41 9.57 -5.73
N GLY A 124 5.08 9.21 -6.96
CA GLY A 124 5.59 9.88 -8.15
C GLY A 124 4.84 9.45 -9.40
N PHE A 125 5.55 9.45 -10.52
CA PHE A 125 5.06 8.84 -11.74
C PHE A 125 6.22 8.17 -12.49
N ALA A 126 5.87 7.28 -13.42
CA ALA A 126 6.82 6.72 -14.36
C ALA A 126 6.25 6.82 -15.77
N TYR A 127 7.13 6.98 -16.75
CA TYR A 127 6.76 6.99 -18.16
C TYR A 127 7.48 5.89 -18.93
N ASN A 128 6.83 5.38 -19.98
CA ASN A 128 7.42 4.44 -20.90
C ASN A 128 8.39 5.16 -21.86
N ALA A 129 9.69 4.93 -21.71
CA ALA A 129 10.74 5.63 -22.46
C ALA A 129 10.71 5.33 -23.96
N ASP A 130 10.41 4.08 -24.32
CA ASP A 130 10.32 3.66 -25.73
C ASP A 130 9.14 4.36 -26.41
N LEU A 131 7.99 4.39 -25.75
CA LEU A 131 6.78 5.03 -26.27
C LEU A 131 6.93 6.57 -26.32
N LEU A 132 7.59 7.17 -25.33
CA LEU A 132 7.91 8.60 -25.32
C LEU A 132 8.77 8.97 -26.54
N LYS A 133 9.83 8.20 -26.78
CA LYS A 133 10.74 8.39 -27.92
C LYS A 133 10.03 8.18 -29.25
N GLN A 134 9.22 7.12 -29.36
CA GLN A 134 8.44 6.83 -30.56
C GLN A 134 7.49 7.98 -30.93
N LYS A 135 6.87 8.61 -29.93
CA LYS A 135 5.96 9.75 -30.12
C LYS A 135 6.69 11.09 -30.28
N GLY A 136 8.01 11.14 -30.08
CA GLY A 136 8.81 12.36 -30.18
C GLY A 136 8.46 13.40 -29.10
N LEU A 137 8.02 12.95 -27.92
CA LEU A 137 7.58 13.83 -26.84
C LEU A 137 8.73 14.19 -25.90
N GLN A 138 8.63 15.36 -25.26
CA GLN A 138 9.56 15.73 -24.19
C GLN A 138 9.27 14.91 -22.93
N ALA A 139 10.30 14.62 -22.15
CA ALA A 139 10.13 13.89 -20.88
C ALA A 139 9.61 14.85 -19.78
N PRO A 140 8.56 14.48 -19.03
CA PRO A 140 8.07 15.29 -17.92
C PRO A 140 8.96 15.12 -16.69
N ALA A 141 9.24 16.21 -15.98
CA ALA A 141 10.04 16.21 -14.74
C ALA A 141 9.23 16.71 -13.52
N CYS A 142 8.12 17.39 -13.76
CA CYS A 142 7.31 18.08 -12.76
C CYS A 142 5.84 17.65 -12.88
N TRP A 143 5.07 17.80 -11.80
CA TRP A 143 3.60 17.60 -11.85
C TRP A 143 2.97 18.51 -12.92
N LYS A 144 3.42 19.76 -13.01
CA LYS A 144 2.91 20.72 -14.02
C LYS A 144 3.17 20.31 -15.46
N ASP A 145 4.23 19.54 -15.74
CA ASP A 145 4.53 19.09 -17.10
C ASP A 145 3.47 18.10 -17.59
N LEU A 146 2.83 17.35 -16.69
CA LEU A 146 1.74 16.44 -17.03
C LEU A 146 0.50 17.14 -17.60
N LEU A 147 0.42 18.48 -17.52
CA LEU A 147 -0.63 19.29 -18.12
C LEU A 147 -0.38 19.63 -19.60
N ASP A 148 0.76 19.25 -20.16
CA ASP A 148 1.05 19.49 -21.57
C ASP A 148 0.02 18.79 -22.47
N GLY A 149 -0.53 19.52 -23.44
CA GLY A 149 -1.57 19.02 -24.35
C GLY A 149 -1.10 17.89 -25.28
N THR A 150 0.20 17.62 -25.35
CA THR A 150 0.75 16.47 -26.07
C THR A 150 0.53 15.14 -25.34
N TYR A 151 0.13 15.17 -24.06
CA TYR A 151 -0.22 13.98 -23.28
C TYR A 151 -1.73 13.66 -23.22
N VAL A 152 -2.56 14.27 -24.09
CA VAL A 152 -4.01 13.98 -24.15
C VAL A 152 -4.25 12.47 -24.28
N GLY A 153 -5.02 11.90 -23.34
CA GLY A 153 -5.31 10.46 -23.29
C GLY A 153 -4.08 9.55 -23.11
N ALA A 154 -2.97 10.05 -22.56
CA ALA A 154 -1.72 9.32 -22.41
C ALA A 154 -1.29 9.08 -20.95
N ILE A 155 -2.12 9.49 -19.98
CA ILE A 155 -1.84 9.38 -18.55
C ILE A 155 -2.86 8.46 -17.90
N GLU A 156 -2.43 7.72 -16.88
CA GLU A 156 -3.34 7.07 -15.94
C GLU A 156 -3.05 7.48 -14.50
N LEU A 157 -4.14 7.59 -13.75
CA LEU A 157 -4.17 7.77 -12.30
C LEU A 157 -5.28 6.85 -11.79
N ALA A 158 -5.04 6.10 -10.72
CA ALA A 158 -6.08 5.23 -10.19
C ALA A 158 -7.28 6.02 -9.63
N ASP A 159 -8.40 5.34 -9.40
CA ASP A 159 -9.60 5.91 -8.81
C ASP A 159 -9.39 6.15 -7.29
N PRO A 160 -9.43 7.39 -6.78
CA PRO A 160 -9.15 7.67 -5.36
C PRO A 160 -10.22 7.12 -4.40
N THR A 161 -11.39 6.71 -4.90
CA THR A 161 -12.44 6.09 -4.06
C THR A 161 -12.03 4.71 -3.60
N THR A 162 -11.42 3.90 -4.48
CA THR A 162 -11.01 2.51 -4.21
C THR A 162 -9.50 2.36 -4.00
N SER A 163 -8.68 3.21 -4.61
CA SER A 163 -7.23 3.21 -4.51
C SER A 163 -6.70 4.15 -3.43
N GLY A 164 -5.94 3.59 -2.49
CA GLY A 164 -5.18 4.37 -1.51
C GLY A 164 -4.11 5.24 -2.17
N THR A 165 -3.41 4.72 -3.18
CA THR A 165 -2.38 5.47 -3.93
C THR A 165 -2.94 6.73 -4.58
N ALA A 166 -4.13 6.64 -5.20
CA ALA A 166 -4.75 7.80 -5.82
C ALA A 166 -5.28 8.80 -4.80
N TYR A 167 -5.77 8.32 -3.64
CA TYR A 167 -6.10 9.22 -2.53
C TYR A 167 -4.86 9.92 -1.97
N THR A 168 -3.73 9.21 -1.84
CA THR A 168 -2.44 9.79 -1.44
C THR A 168 -1.98 10.83 -2.45
N ALA A 169 -2.18 10.59 -3.77
CA ALA A 169 -1.90 11.57 -4.81
C ALA A 169 -2.77 12.82 -4.70
N LEU A 170 -4.08 12.66 -4.48
CA LEU A 170 -4.99 13.77 -4.25
C LEU A 170 -4.57 14.61 -3.04
N ALA A 171 -4.35 13.97 -1.89
CA ALA A 171 -3.91 14.63 -0.66
C ALA A 171 -2.54 15.33 -0.83
N THR A 172 -1.62 14.71 -1.55
CA THR A 172 -0.31 15.30 -1.88
C THR A 172 -0.46 16.58 -2.70
N LEU A 173 -1.26 16.53 -3.76
CA LEU A 173 -1.48 17.70 -4.63
C LEU A 173 -2.15 18.84 -3.85
N VAL A 174 -3.11 18.52 -2.97
CA VAL A 174 -3.75 19.49 -2.06
C VAL A 174 -2.72 20.14 -1.13
N GLN A 175 -1.81 19.36 -0.54
CA GLN A 175 -0.75 19.89 0.34
C GLN A 175 0.29 20.73 -0.42
N LEU A 176 0.63 20.35 -1.66
CA LEU A 176 1.61 21.06 -2.47
C LEU A 176 1.08 22.39 -3.02
N PHE A 177 -0.16 22.41 -3.50
CA PHE A 177 -0.71 23.55 -4.25
C PHE A 177 -1.75 24.35 -3.47
N GLY A 178 -2.26 23.82 -2.36
CA GLY A 178 -3.51 24.27 -1.76
C GLY A 178 -4.70 23.68 -2.52
N GLU A 179 -5.82 23.48 -1.81
CA GLU A 179 -6.93 22.68 -2.33
C GLU A 179 -7.50 23.19 -3.66
N ASP A 180 -7.87 24.47 -3.73
CA ASP A 180 -8.51 25.00 -4.95
C ASP A 180 -7.59 24.95 -6.17
N GLU A 181 -6.29 25.20 -5.98
CA GLU A 181 -5.31 25.10 -7.07
C GLU A 181 -5.03 23.63 -7.44
N ALA A 182 -5.04 22.71 -6.47
CA ALA A 182 -4.94 21.28 -6.74
C ALA A 182 -6.13 20.75 -7.56
N PHE A 183 -7.36 21.20 -7.26
CA PHE A 183 -8.53 20.82 -8.04
C PHE A 183 -8.55 21.46 -9.44
N LYS A 184 -8.10 22.71 -9.59
CA LYS A 184 -7.87 23.30 -10.92
C LYS A 184 -6.82 22.53 -11.71
N TYR A 185 -5.72 22.12 -11.05
CA TYR A 185 -4.70 21.28 -11.64
C TYR A 185 -5.28 19.94 -12.12
N LEU A 186 -6.02 19.23 -11.27
CA LEU A 186 -6.65 17.95 -11.60
C LEU A 186 -7.67 18.10 -12.74
N GLY A 187 -8.44 19.19 -12.77
CA GLY A 187 -9.40 19.47 -13.84
C GLY A 187 -8.71 19.65 -15.20
N ARG A 188 -7.53 20.27 -15.21
CA ARG A 188 -6.68 20.37 -16.41
C ARG A 188 -6.01 19.04 -16.76
N LEU A 189 -5.53 18.30 -15.76
CA LEU A 189 -4.88 17.00 -15.95
C LEU A 189 -5.86 15.97 -16.53
N ARG A 190 -7.14 16.08 -16.18
CA ARG A 190 -8.17 15.11 -16.56
C ARG A 190 -8.29 14.89 -18.06
N THR A 191 -8.04 15.89 -18.91
CA THR A 191 -8.01 15.72 -20.38
C THR A 191 -6.86 14.82 -20.85
N ASN A 192 -5.81 14.72 -20.05
CA ASN A 192 -4.65 13.88 -20.31
C ASN A 192 -4.81 12.47 -19.72
N ILE A 193 -5.74 12.30 -18.77
CA ILE A 193 -6.05 11.00 -18.16
C ILE A 193 -6.96 10.19 -19.09
N ARG A 194 -6.53 8.99 -19.48
CA ARG A 194 -7.33 8.07 -20.31
C ARG A 194 -8.31 7.22 -19.49
N ALA A 195 -7.94 6.87 -18.26
CA ALA A 195 -8.69 5.95 -17.42
C ALA A 195 -8.37 6.17 -15.94
N PHE A 196 -9.30 5.71 -15.07
CA PHE A 196 -9.12 5.60 -13.63
C PHE A 196 -9.16 4.13 -13.20
N PRO A 197 -8.05 3.38 -13.30
CA PRO A 197 -7.97 2.01 -12.81
C PRO A 197 -8.32 1.90 -11.33
N GLN A 198 -8.91 0.78 -10.91
CA GLN A 198 -9.30 0.60 -9.50
C GLN A 198 -8.10 0.33 -8.58
N SER A 199 -7.03 -0.28 -9.09
CA SER A 199 -5.81 -0.56 -8.33
C SER A 199 -4.80 0.57 -8.48
N GLY A 200 -4.21 0.99 -7.35
CA GLY A 200 -3.17 2.03 -7.32
C GLY A 200 -1.92 1.74 -8.15
N SER A 201 -1.53 0.47 -8.25
CA SER A 201 -0.36 0.04 -9.02
C SER A 201 -0.64 -0.22 -10.51
N ALA A 202 -1.90 -0.22 -10.95
CA ALA A 202 -2.24 -0.47 -12.35
C ALA A 202 -1.64 0.57 -13.32
N PRO A 203 -1.69 1.90 -13.05
CA PRO A 203 -1.13 2.90 -13.96
C PRO A 203 0.33 2.64 -14.39
N VAL A 204 1.20 2.23 -13.46
CA VAL A 204 2.62 1.96 -13.78
C VAL A 204 2.81 0.59 -14.42
N LYS A 205 1.93 -0.39 -14.17
CA LYS A 205 1.91 -1.67 -14.90
C LYS A 205 1.49 -1.44 -16.36
N ASP A 206 0.44 -0.66 -16.58
CA ASP A 206 -0.04 -0.29 -17.91
C ASP A 206 1.01 0.53 -18.68
N ALA A 207 1.73 1.42 -17.98
CA ALA A 207 2.86 2.15 -18.57
C ALA A 207 4.02 1.20 -18.94
N ALA A 208 4.37 0.24 -18.07
CA ALA A 208 5.40 -0.76 -18.35
C ALA A 208 5.10 -1.58 -19.61
N HIS A 209 3.83 -1.91 -19.82
CA HIS A 209 3.36 -2.65 -20.99
C HIS A 209 3.08 -1.76 -22.22
N GLY A 210 3.24 -0.43 -22.10
CA GLY A 210 3.01 0.52 -23.19
C GLY A 210 1.54 0.76 -23.52
N GLU A 211 0.62 0.38 -22.63
CA GLU A 211 -0.81 0.65 -22.77
C GLU A 211 -1.16 2.11 -22.49
N THR A 212 -0.42 2.74 -21.59
CA THR A 212 -0.41 4.19 -21.34
C THR A 212 1.01 4.72 -21.42
N LEU A 213 1.18 6.05 -21.60
CA LEU A 213 2.51 6.64 -21.64
C LEU A 213 3.04 6.91 -20.24
N ILE A 214 2.22 7.46 -19.36
CA ILE A 214 2.58 7.86 -18.00
C ILE A 214 1.61 7.20 -17.01
N GLY A 215 2.16 6.58 -15.98
CA GLY A 215 1.42 6.05 -14.83
C GLY A 215 1.79 6.79 -13.55
N ILE A 216 0.80 7.35 -12.86
CA ILE A 216 0.98 7.93 -11.52
C ILE A 216 0.80 6.82 -10.48
N SER A 217 1.83 6.52 -9.70
CA SER A 217 1.82 5.51 -8.63
C SER A 217 2.93 5.79 -7.60
N PHE A 218 3.12 4.88 -6.65
CA PHE A 218 4.33 4.88 -5.82
C PHE A 218 5.56 4.48 -6.64
N ILE A 219 6.66 5.16 -6.36
CA ILE A 219 7.93 5.02 -7.08
C ILE A 219 8.47 3.58 -6.99
N HIS A 220 8.30 2.91 -5.85
CA HIS A 220 8.79 1.54 -5.67
C HIS A 220 8.17 0.54 -6.64
N ASP A 221 6.89 0.71 -7.02
CA ASP A 221 6.23 -0.14 -8.02
C ASP A 221 6.93 -0.02 -9.38
N ALA A 222 7.22 1.22 -9.78
CA ALA A 222 7.92 1.50 -11.03
C ALA A 222 9.37 1.00 -10.99
N VAL A 223 10.05 1.05 -9.83
CA VAL A 223 11.39 0.46 -9.67
C VAL A 223 11.33 -1.05 -9.87
N THR A 224 10.38 -1.74 -9.25
CA THR A 224 10.21 -3.19 -9.41
C THR A 224 10.01 -3.57 -10.87
N LEU A 225 9.17 -2.84 -11.61
CA LEU A 225 8.96 -3.07 -13.05
C LEU A 225 10.21 -2.76 -13.88
N ARG A 226 10.91 -1.66 -13.61
CA ARG A 226 12.17 -1.33 -14.31
C ARG A 226 13.24 -2.40 -14.07
N GLN A 227 13.36 -2.92 -12.84
CA GLN A 227 14.28 -4.03 -12.52
C GLN A 227 13.91 -5.33 -13.23
N ALA A 228 12.62 -5.53 -13.54
CA ALA A 228 12.14 -6.64 -14.36
C ALA A 228 12.39 -6.43 -15.88
N GLY A 229 13.01 -5.31 -16.28
CA GLY A 229 13.41 -5.04 -17.66
C GLY A 229 12.39 -4.22 -18.48
N TYR A 230 11.33 -3.72 -17.86
CA TYR A 230 10.39 -2.83 -18.54
C TYR A 230 11.01 -1.44 -18.78
N PRO A 231 10.69 -0.77 -19.91
CA PRO A 231 11.32 0.49 -20.32
C PRO A 231 10.71 1.69 -19.58
N LEU A 232 10.70 1.65 -18.25
CA LEU A 232 10.18 2.73 -17.42
C LEU A 232 11.30 3.67 -16.97
N GLU A 233 11.04 4.96 -17.14
CA GLU A 233 11.78 6.03 -16.48
C GLU A 233 10.94 6.60 -15.34
N ILE A 234 11.59 6.81 -14.21
CA ILE A 234 10.95 7.06 -12.91
C ILE A 234 11.19 8.51 -12.52
N VAL A 235 10.13 9.21 -12.11
CA VAL A 235 10.20 10.62 -11.81
C VAL A 235 9.65 10.88 -10.40
N ALA A 236 10.54 11.46 -9.58
CA ALA A 236 10.16 12.22 -8.39
C ALA A 236 9.90 13.67 -8.83
N PRO A 237 8.66 14.17 -8.78
CA PRO A 237 8.28 15.46 -9.35
C PRO A 237 9.01 16.64 -8.73
N CYS A 238 9.43 17.60 -9.55
CA CYS A 238 10.29 18.72 -9.15
C CYS A 238 9.66 19.68 -8.11
N GLU A 239 8.33 19.80 -8.07
CA GLU A 239 7.63 20.59 -7.05
C GLU A 239 7.73 19.95 -5.65
N GLY A 240 8.07 18.67 -5.60
CA GLY A 240 7.97 17.80 -4.44
C GLY A 240 6.83 16.80 -4.58
N THR A 241 6.76 15.88 -3.64
CA THR A 241 5.78 14.79 -3.63
C THR A 241 5.40 14.40 -2.21
N GLY A 242 4.43 13.50 -2.06
CA GLY A 242 4.06 12.90 -0.79
C GLY A 242 4.53 11.47 -0.72
N TYR A 243 4.06 10.76 0.29
CA TYR A 243 4.41 9.37 0.53
C TYR A 243 3.27 8.67 1.26
N GLU A 244 3.24 7.35 1.15
CA GLU A 244 2.43 6.51 2.03
C GLU A 244 3.25 5.95 3.19
N ILE A 245 2.54 5.61 4.26
CA ILE A 245 2.98 4.61 5.21
C ILE A 245 2.09 3.38 5.01
N GLY A 246 2.68 2.28 4.56
CA GLY A 246 2.01 0.98 4.58
C GLY A 246 1.82 0.53 6.02
N ALA A 247 0.65 -0.01 6.38
CA ALA A 247 0.37 -0.32 7.79
C ALA A 247 -0.21 -1.72 8.04
N VAL A 248 -0.23 -2.14 9.29
CA VAL A 248 -0.85 -3.38 9.75
C VAL A 248 -1.77 -3.13 10.94
N SER A 249 -2.97 -3.71 10.90
CA SER A 249 -3.98 -3.57 11.94
C SER A 249 -4.70 -4.88 12.23
N ILE A 250 -5.20 -5.01 13.45
CA ILE A 250 -6.11 -6.09 13.83
C ILE A 250 -7.54 -5.55 13.81
N VAL A 251 -8.43 -6.23 13.09
CA VAL A 251 -9.84 -5.87 13.01
C VAL A 251 -10.50 -6.11 14.37
N LYS A 252 -11.33 -5.17 14.82
CA LYS A 252 -12.08 -5.30 16.06
C LYS A 252 -13.04 -6.47 15.96
N GLY A 253 -12.99 -7.37 16.95
CA GLY A 253 -13.79 -8.60 16.92
C GLY A 253 -13.19 -9.72 16.04
N ALA A 254 -11.91 -9.61 15.67
CA ALA A 254 -11.16 -10.71 15.06
C ALA A 254 -11.38 -12.03 15.80
N LYS A 255 -11.75 -13.08 15.05
CA LYS A 255 -12.12 -14.40 15.59
C LYS A 255 -10.89 -15.20 16.00
N ASN A 256 -9.73 -14.91 15.40
CA ASN A 256 -8.46 -15.60 15.65
C ASN A 256 -7.41 -14.65 16.25
N LEU A 257 -7.72 -14.03 17.40
CA LEU A 257 -6.92 -12.95 17.98
C LEU A 257 -5.45 -13.32 18.26
N GLU A 258 -5.18 -14.49 18.83
CA GLU A 258 -3.79 -14.91 19.11
C GLU A 258 -2.97 -15.08 17.82
N ALA A 259 -3.57 -15.69 16.80
CA ALA A 259 -2.95 -15.81 15.48
C ALA A 259 -2.73 -14.43 14.83
N ALA A 260 -3.67 -13.50 15.00
CA ALA A 260 -3.55 -12.13 14.51
C ALA A 260 -2.40 -11.36 15.18
N ARG A 261 -2.25 -11.49 16.51
CA ARG A 261 -1.13 -10.88 17.25
C ARG A 261 0.22 -11.46 16.80
N ALA A 262 0.30 -12.78 16.62
CA ALA A 262 1.49 -13.46 16.11
C ALA A 262 1.85 -12.98 14.69
N PHE A 263 0.85 -12.87 13.81
CA PHE A 263 1.05 -12.32 12.47
C PHE A 263 1.58 -10.89 12.51
N VAL A 264 0.97 -10.00 13.32
CA VAL A 264 1.40 -8.62 13.43
C VAL A 264 2.84 -8.51 13.94
N GLY A 265 3.20 -9.28 14.98
CA GLY A 265 4.57 -9.34 15.48
C GLY A 265 5.57 -9.79 14.40
N PHE A 266 5.20 -10.79 13.60
CA PHE A 266 6.03 -11.24 12.48
C PHE A 266 6.12 -10.19 11.37
N ALA A 267 5.01 -9.60 10.95
CA ALA A 267 4.97 -8.59 9.89
C ALA A 267 5.80 -7.33 10.22
N LEU A 268 5.95 -6.99 11.50
CA LEU A 268 6.79 -5.89 11.99
C LEU A 268 8.26 -6.29 12.22
N SER A 269 8.57 -7.58 12.17
CA SER A 269 9.94 -8.08 12.34
C SER A 269 10.78 -7.88 11.08
N ALA A 270 12.11 -7.86 11.22
CA ALA A 270 13.02 -7.79 10.08
C ALA A 270 12.82 -8.97 9.10
N GLU A 271 12.56 -10.17 9.60
CA GLU A 271 12.28 -11.36 8.79
C GLU A 271 10.96 -11.23 8.01
N GLY A 272 9.91 -10.74 8.66
CA GLY A 272 8.63 -10.51 8.00
C GLY A 272 8.72 -9.45 6.92
N GLN A 273 9.43 -8.34 7.17
CA GLN A 273 9.63 -7.29 6.18
C GLN A 273 10.54 -7.73 5.02
N ALA A 274 11.52 -8.61 5.27
CA ALA A 274 12.37 -9.20 4.24
C ALA A 274 11.58 -10.04 3.21
N THR A 275 10.38 -10.52 3.54
CA THR A 275 9.51 -11.20 2.56
C THR A 275 9.13 -10.30 1.39
N GLY A 276 9.08 -8.98 1.58
CA GLY A 276 8.81 -8.01 0.52
C GLY A 276 9.96 -7.92 -0.46
N ALA A 277 11.17 -7.71 0.05
CA ALA A 277 12.39 -7.70 -0.76
C ALA A 277 12.56 -9.02 -1.53
N ALA A 278 12.31 -10.16 -0.88
CA ALA A 278 12.36 -11.48 -1.52
C ALA A 278 11.30 -11.65 -2.63
N ALA A 279 10.17 -10.94 -2.54
CA ALA A 279 9.14 -10.87 -3.55
C ALA A 279 9.38 -9.73 -4.58
N GLY A 280 10.57 -9.15 -4.63
CA GLY A 280 10.96 -8.09 -5.59
C GLY A 280 10.38 -6.73 -5.27
N GLN A 281 9.88 -6.51 -4.05
CA GLN A 281 9.29 -5.24 -3.64
C GLN A 281 10.37 -4.28 -3.11
N ASN A 282 10.18 -2.99 -3.34
CA ASN A 282 11.18 -1.95 -3.12
C ASN A 282 10.71 -0.84 -2.14
N GLN A 283 9.74 -1.11 -1.27
CA GLN A 283 9.38 -0.16 -0.22
C GLN A 283 10.48 -0.03 0.83
N VAL A 284 10.53 1.11 1.53
CA VAL A 284 11.46 1.32 2.63
C VAL A 284 10.90 0.64 3.89
N PRO A 285 11.56 -0.37 4.47
CA PRO A 285 11.05 -1.08 5.63
C PRO A 285 11.01 -0.19 6.88
N SER A 286 10.09 -0.48 7.80
CA SER A 286 9.93 0.24 9.07
C SER A 286 10.80 -0.30 10.21
N ASN A 287 11.24 -1.55 10.13
CA ASN A 287 12.11 -2.15 11.14
C ASN A 287 13.56 -1.75 10.90
N ALA A 288 14.23 -1.20 11.92
CA ALA A 288 15.59 -0.71 11.81
C ALA A 288 16.63 -1.81 11.52
N GLY A 289 16.31 -3.07 11.83
CA GLY A 289 17.13 -4.24 11.52
C GLY A 289 16.82 -4.90 10.17
N ALA A 290 15.83 -4.41 9.43
CA ALA A 290 15.53 -4.93 8.10
C ALA A 290 16.52 -4.40 7.06
N SER A 291 16.95 -5.28 6.15
CA SER A 291 17.76 -4.87 5.01
C SER A 291 16.92 -4.03 4.05
N LEU A 292 17.45 -2.88 3.64
CA LEU A 292 16.86 -2.07 2.58
C LEU A 292 16.93 -2.85 1.25
N PRO A 293 15.83 -2.99 0.49
CA PRO A 293 15.87 -3.55 -0.86
C PRO A 293 16.87 -2.78 -1.73
N PRO A 294 17.67 -3.43 -2.60
CA PRO A 294 18.64 -2.74 -3.44
C PRO A 294 18.05 -1.68 -4.38
N GLY A 295 16.76 -1.81 -4.74
CA GLY A 295 16.03 -0.83 -5.54
C GLY A 295 15.19 0.15 -4.72
N ALA A 296 15.23 0.10 -3.39
CA ALA A 296 14.46 1.03 -2.59
C ALA A 296 14.89 2.47 -2.91
N PRO A 297 13.95 3.39 -3.17
CA PRO A 297 14.29 4.78 -3.41
C PRO A 297 14.99 5.38 -2.20
N ASP A 298 16.06 6.14 -2.45
CA ASP A 298 16.66 6.98 -1.41
C ASP A 298 15.72 8.15 -1.13
N ILE A 299 14.85 7.96 -0.15
CA ILE A 299 13.86 8.97 0.25
C ILE A 299 14.51 10.28 0.73
N SER A 300 15.78 10.29 1.14
CA SER A 300 16.49 11.52 1.54
C SER A 300 16.80 12.44 0.36
N MET A 301 16.81 11.88 -0.85
CA MET A 301 17.05 12.60 -2.11
C MET A 301 15.76 13.10 -2.76
N ILE A 302 14.59 12.75 -2.20
CA ILE A 302 13.28 13.15 -2.70
C ILE A 302 12.75 14.31 -1.87
N ARG A 303 12.38 15.41 -2.54
CA ARG A 303 11.68 16.50 -1.88
C ARG A 303 10.27 16.05 -1.52
N MET A 304 10.04 15.75 -0.25
CA MET A 304 8.73 15.33 0.24
C MET A 304 8.05 16.43 1.06
N VAL A 305 6.72 16.49 0.98
CA VAL A 305 5.92 17.23 1.97
C VAL A 305 5.99 16.50 3.32
N ASP A 306 5.83 17.24 4.40
CA ASP A 306 5.48 16.65 5.70
C ASP A 306 4.01 16.24 5.62
N TYR A 307 3.76 14.98 5.26
CA TYR A 307 2.42 14.53 4.92
C TYR A 307 1.53 14.50 6.18
N ASP A 308 0.47 15.30 6.20
CA ASP A 308 -0.45 15.42 7.33
C ASP A 308 -1.42 14.23 7.42
N PHE A 309 -0.92 13.10 7.93
CA PHE A 309 -1.74 11.91 8.16
C PHE A 309 -2.90 12.15 9.13
N ALA A 310 -2.81 13.12 10.05
CA ALA A 310 -3.89 13.40 10.99
C ALA A 310 -5.11 13.99 10.27
N THR A 311 -4.87 14.94 9.36
CA THR A 311 -5.92 15.56 8.55
C THR A 311 -6.41 14.61 7.46
N PHE A 312 -5.52 14.11 6.61
CA PHE A 312 -5.91 13.30 5.44
C PHE A 312 -6.28 11.86 5.77
N GLY A 313 -5.84 11.35 6.93
CA GLY A 313 -6.30 10.08 7.51
C GLY A 313 -7.60 10.19 8.30
N SER A 314 -8.26 11.36 8.34
CA SER A 314 -9.56 11.50 9.00
C SER A 314 -10.73 11.06 8.08
N PRO A 315 -11.76 10.38 8.60
CA PRO A 315 -12.92 9.98 7.79
C PRO A 315 -13.66 11.18 7.15
N THR A 316 -13.73 12.29 7.88
CA THR A 316 -14.39 13.52 7.45
C THR A 316 -13.68 14.13 6.25
N GLU A 317 -12.36 14.30 6.33
CA GLU A 317 -11.60 14.96 5.27
C GLU A 317 -11.53 14.11 4.01
N ARG A 318 -11.27 12.80 4.14
CA ARG A 318 -11.31 11.89 2.99
C ARG A 318 -12.65 11.94 2.28
N SER A 319 -13.74 11.82 3.04
CA SER A 319 -15.08 11.84 2.46
C SER A 319 -15.38 13.16 1.73
N ARG A 320 -14.88 14.29 2.26
CA ARG A 320 -15.05 15.61 1.65
C ARG A 320 -14.28 15.74 0.34
N LEU A 321 -13.00 15.37 0.33
CA LEU A 321 -12.14 15.44 -0.85
C LEU A 321 -12.62 14.50 -1.96
N LEU A 322 -13.03 13.28 -1.63
CA LEU A 322 -13.56 12.34 -2.61
C LEU A 322 -14.87 12.81 -3.24
N LYS A 323 -15.81 13.35 -2.43
CA LYS A 323 -17.04 13.94 -2.97
C LYS A 323 -16.73 15.08 -3.95
N ARG A 324 -15.77 15.93 -3.60
CA ARG A 324 -15.32 17.02 -4.48
C ARG A 324 -14.72 16.44 -5.77
N PHE A 325 -13.85 15.44 -5.68
CA PHE A 325 -13.24 14.78 -6.84
C PHE A 325 -14.28 14.18 -7.78
N ASP A 326 -15.27 13.47 -7.24
CA ASP A 326 -16.34 12.88 -8.02
C ASP A 326 -17.19 13.95 -8.74
N SER A 327 -17.45 15.07 -8.06
CA SER A 327 -18.27 16.15 -8.62
C SER A 327 -17.55 17.04 -9.64
N GLU A 328 -16.26 17.31 -9.43
CA GLU A 328 -15.51 18.30 -10.21
C GLU A 328 -14.62 17.66 -11.28
N ILE A 329 -14.12 16.44 -11.05
CA ILE A 329 -13.04 15.85 -11.86
C ILE A 329 -13.55 14.64 -12.67
N ARG A 330 -14.19 13.67 -12.01
CA ARG A 330 -14.55 12.39 -12.64
C ARG A 330 -15.38 12.55 -13.92
N GLY A 331 -16.34 13.47 -13.90
CA GLY A 331 -17.29 13.71 -14.99
C GLY A 331 -16.78 14.61 -16.14
N ILE A 332 -15.59 15.19 -16.02
CA ILE A 332 -14.98 15.92 -17.15
C ILE A 332 -14.72 14.91 -18.27
N PRO A 333 -15.09 15.19 -19.53
CA PRO A 333 -14.88 14.28 -20.66
C PRO A 333 -13.44 13.79 -20.82
#